data_AF-A0A354I9L0-F1
#
_entry.id   AF-A0A354I9L0-F1
#
_cell.length_a   1.000
_cell.length_b   1.000
_cell.length_c   1.000
_cell.angle_alpha   90.00
_cell.angle_beta   90.00
_cell.angle_gamma   90.00
#
_symmetry.space_group_name_H-M   'P 1'
#
loop_
_entity.id
_entity.type
_entity.pdbx_description
1 polymer ?
#
loop_
_entity_poly.entity_id
_entity_poly.type
_entity_poly.pdbx_seq_one_letter_code
_entity_poly.pdbx_strand_id
1 'polypeptide(L)'
;EEPEKLSVATLKTDRSKMQLNFPVTRHYYSDLAFDQDMEVIDTPYGPLRIYALERSVCDTIRFRDDIGSKAVGSIVRSYMRQENRQMERLLAYADAMRVGKIVRTKLEEGKE
;
A
#
# COMPACT_ATOMS: atom_id res chain seq x y z
N GLU A 1 8.44 -12.20 7.63
CA GLU A 1 7.28 -12.95 8.15
C GLU A 1 6.17 -12.88 7.12
N GLU A 2 5.42 -13.95 6.94
CA GLU A 2 4.30 -13.99 6.00
C GLU A 2 3.08 -13.27 6.61
N PRO A 3 2.32 -12.45 5.85
CA PRO A 3 1.16 -11.75 6.39
C PRO A 3 -0.01 -12.71 6.63
N GLU A 4 -0.75 -12.51 7.74
CA GLU A 4 -1.95 -13.30 8.05
C GLU A 4 -3.07 -13.18 6.99
N LYS A 5 -3.11 -12.03 6.29
CA LYS A 5 -4.08 -11.75 5.21
C LYS A 5 -3.40 -11.00 4.08
N LEU A 6 -3.73 -11.36 2.84
CA LEU A 6 -3.27 -10.63 1.66
C LEU A 6 -4.18 -9.42 1.42
N SER A 7 -3.59 -8.22 1.36
CA SER A 7 -4.30 -7.01 0.92
C SER A 7 -4.33 -6.94 -0.60
N VAL A 8 -5.53 -6.84 -1.17
CA VAL A 8 -5.75 -6.82 -2.63
C VAL A 8 -6.47 -5.54 -3.02
N ALA A 9 -5.91 -4.81 -3.98
CA ALA A 9 -6.57 -3.67 -4.58
C ALA A 9 -7.71 -4.14 -5.48
N THR A 10 -8.86 -3.48 -5.40
CA THR A 10 -10.02 -3.79 -6.23
C THR A 10 -10.63 -2.49 -6.77
N LEU A 11 -11.03 -2.50 -8.04
CA LEU A 11 -11.84 -1.41 -8.60
C LEU A 11 -13.17 -1.27 -7.85
N LYS A 12 -13.58 -0.03 -7.60
CA LYS A 12 -14.89 0.30 -7.00
C LYS A 12 -16.08 -0.19 -7.82
N THR A 13 -15.90 -0.46 -9.10
CA THR A 13 -16.92 -1.00 -10.01
C THR A 13 -16.96 -2.53 -9.99
N ASP A 14 -15.89 -3.18 -9.52
CA ASP A 14 -15.83 -4.63 -9.44
C ASP A 14 -16.71 -5.15 -8.29
N ARG A 15 -17.71 -5.93 -8.67
CA ARG A 15 -18.67 -6.62 -7.78
C ARG A 15 -18.49 -8.13 -7.81
N SER A 16 -17.45 -8.63 -8.49
CA SER A 16 -17.15 -10.04 -8.54
C SER A 16 -16.87 -10.59 -7.14
N LYS A 17 -17.22 -11.86 -6.95
CA LYS A 17 -16.85 -12.62 -5.76
C LYS A 17 -15.40 -13.05 -5.92
N MET A 18 -14.56 -12.65 -4.97
CA MET A 18 -13.20 -13.16 -4.85
C MET A 18 -13.24 -14.42 -4.00
N GLN A 19 -13.02 -15.58 -4.60
CA GLN A 19 -12.91 -16.86 -3.90
C GLN A 19 -11.47 -17.34 -4.00
N LEU A 20 -10.75 -17.21 -2.89
CA LEU A 20 -9.37 -17.67 -2.74
C LEU A 20 -9.31 -18.64 -1.56
N ASN A 21 -8.36 -19.57 -1.61
CA ASN A 21 -8.12 -20.58 -0.57
C ASN A 21 -7.29 -20.04 0.61
N PHE A 22 -7.09 -18.73 0.70
CA PHE A 22 -6.38 -18.04 1.78
C PHE A 22 -7.06 -16.70 2.13
N PRO A 23 -6.82 -16.18 3.35
CA PRO A 23 -7.44 -14.94 3.79
C PRO A 23 -7.02 -13.73 2.97
N VAL A 24 -8.01 -12.95 2.49
CA VAL A 24 -7.79 -11.71 1.74
C VAL A 24 -8.62 -10.56 2.28
N THR A 25 -8.07 -9.34 2.18
CA THR A 25 -8.78 -8.09 2.47
C THR A 25 -8.82 -7.24 1.20
N ARG A 26 -10.01 -6.78 0.81
CA ARG A 26 -10.19 -5.95 -0.39
C ARG A 26 -10.15 -4.47 -0.02
N HIS A 27 -9.31 -3.74 -0.72
CA HIS A 27 -9.23 -2.27 -0.65
C HIS A 27 -9.74 -1.69 -1.95
N TYR A 28 -10.74 -0.80 -1.88
CA TYR A 28 -11.42 -0.31 -3.08
C TYR A 28 -10.87 1.02 -3.59
N TYR A 29 -10.57 1.09 -4.89
CA TYR A 29 -9.97 2.24 -5.57
C TYR A 29 -10.87 2.72 -6.72
N SER A 30 -10.85 4.02 -7.00
CA SER A 30 -11.37 4.55 -8.27
C SER A 30 -10.47 4.11 -9.42
N ASP A 31 -10.98 4.09 -10.65
CA ASP A 31 -10.24 3.66 -11.85
C ASP A 31 -8.89 4.38 -11.97
N LEU A 32 -8.89 5.72 -11.87
CA LEU A 32 -7.66 6.51 -11.92
C LEU A 32 -6.64 6.13 -10.83
N ALA A 33 -7.10 5.82 -9.62
CA ALA A 33 -6.22 5.49 -8.51
C ALA A 33 -5.78 4.03 -8.53
N PHE A 34 -6.52 3.18 -9.25
CA PHE A 34 -6.26 1.76 -9.39
C PHE A 34 -5.11 1.53 -10.36
N ASP A 35 -5.16 2.10 -11.57
CA ASP A 35 -4.18 1.80 -12.63
C ASP A 35 -2.83 2.52 -12.53
N GLN A 36 -2.65 3.39 -11.55
CA GLN A 36 -1.42 4.16 -11.38
C GLN A 36 -0.28 3.35 -10.77
N ASP A 37 0.90 3.44 -11.39
CA ASP A 37 2.19 3.01 -10.86
C ASP A 37 2.21 1.58 -10.30
N MET A 38 1.72 0.66 -11.12
CA MET A 38 1.93 -0.75 -10.91
C MET A 38 3.20 -1.23 -11.59
N GLU A 39 3.88 -2.13 -10.91
CA GLU A 39 4.97 -2.94 -11.42
C GLU A 39 4.47 -4.37 -11.60
N VAL A 40 4.96 -5.04 -12.64
CA VAL A 40 4.70 -6.47 -12.85
C VAL A 40 5.94 -7.22 -12.36
N ILE A 41 5.74 -8.12 -11.41
CA ILE A 41 6.78 -9.04 -10.96
C ILE A 41 6.47 -10.42 -11.50
N ASP A 42 7.45 -11.04 -12.14
CA ASP A 42 7.34 -12.42 -12.59
C ASP A 42 7.63 -13.36 -11.43
N THR A 43 6.70 -14.28 -11.17
CA THR A 43 6.87 -15.33 -10.15
C THR A 43 6.76 -16.70 -10.81
N PRO A 44 7.24 -17.78 -10.16
CA PRO A 44 7.04 -19.15 -10.64
C PRO A 44 5.56 -19.55 -10.82
N TYR A 45 4.64 -18.80 -10.20
CA TYR A 45 3.19 -19.04 -10.24
C TYR A 45 2.44 -18.09 -11.18
N GLY A 46 3.17 -17.26 -11.93
CA GLY A 46 2.62 -16.28 -12.86
C GLY A 46 2.97 -14.83 -12.49
N PRO A 47 2.69 -13.88 -13.40
CA PRO A 47 2.96 -12.47 -13.17
C PRO A 47 1.99 -11.89 -12.13
N LEU A 48 2.51 -11.13 -11.18
CA LEU A 48 1.72 -10.37 -10.20
C LEU A 48 1.87 -8.87 -10.48
N ARG A 49 0.74 -8.16 -10.43
CA ARG A 49 0.72 -6.69 -10.45
C ARG A 49 0.78 -6.19 -9.01
N ILE A 50 1.81 -5.44 -8.68
CA ILE A 50 2.01 -4.84 -7.36
C ILE A 50 2.13 -3.33 -7.49
N TYR A 51 1.75 -2.57 -6.46
CA TYR A 51 2.00 -1.14 -6.45
C TYR A 51 3.46 -0.84 -6.11
N ALA A 52 3.99 0.23 -6.70
CA ALA A 52 5.29 0.78 -6.35
C ALA A 52 5.44 0.98 -4.83
N LEU A 53 6.66 0.86 -4.31
CA LEU A 53 6.96 0.91 -2.88
C LEU A 53 6.37 2.15 -2.19
N GLU A 54 6.65 3.34 -2.73
CA GLU A 54 6.16 4.61 -2.20
C GLU A 54 4.64 4.64 -2.07
N ARG A 55 3.94 4.12 -3.09
CA ARG A 55 2.49 4.04 -3.11
C ARG A 55 1.97 3.06 -2.06
N SER A 56 2.60 1.89 -1.95
CA SER A 56 2.28 0.88 -0.96
C SER A 56 2.44 1.42 0.46
N VAL A 57 3.44 2.25 0.75
CA VAL A 57 3.58 2.92 2.05
C VAL A 57 2.40 3.85 2.33
N CYS A 58 1.98 4.67 1.37
CA CYS A 58 0.78 5.51 1.52
C CYS A 58 -0.49 4.68 1.79
N ASP A 59 -0.68 3.57 1.07
CA ASP A 59 -1.82 2.68 1.28
C ASP A 59 -1.78 2.02 2.65
N THR A 60 -0.60 1.62 3.15
CA THR A 60 -0.49 1.04 4.49
C THR A 60 -0.89 2.01 5.59
N ILE A 61 -0.57 3.29 5.45
CA ILE A 61 -0.99 4.36 6.38
C ILE A 61 -2.49 4.64 6.24
N ARG A 62 -3.01 4.62 5.01
CA ARG A 62 -4.44 4.82 4.72
C ARG A 62 -5.31 3.74 5.35
N PHE A 63 -4.90 2.48 5.22
CA PHE A 63 -5.63 1.29 5.72
C PHE A 63 -5.07 0.78 7.06
N ARG A 64 -4.53 1.68 7.87
CA ARG A 64 -3.90 1.36 9.17
C ARG A 64 -4.82 0.61 10.14
N ASP A 65 -6.13 0.79 10.02
CA ASP A 65 -7.11 0.13 10.89
C ASP A 65 -7.20 -1.38 10.56
N ASP A 66 -7.02 -1.75 9.28
CA ASP A 66 -6.98 -3.15 8.82
C ASP A 66 -5.60 -3.78 9.01
N ILE A 67 -4.53 -3.00 8.77
CA ILE A 67 -3.13 -3.49 8.81
C ILE A 67 -2.58 -3.55 10.23
N GLY A 68 -3.09 -2.71 11.13
CA GLY A 68 -2.66 -2.60 12.52
C GLY A 68 -1.53 -1.59 12.72
N SER A 69 -1.68 -0.77 13.77
CA SER A 69 -0.79 0.35 14.08
C SER A 69 0.68 -0.04 14.25
N LYS A 70 0.96 -1.19 14.88
CA LYS A 70 2.31 -1.71 15.09
C LYS A 70 3.00 -2.05 13.76
N ALA A 71 2.28 -2.72 12.85
CA ALA A 71 2.79 -3.09 11.55
C ALA A 71 3.05 -1.84 10.69
N VAL A 72 2.09 -0.90 10.65
CA VAL A 72 2.26 0.39 9.95
C VAL A 72 3.48 1.15 10.47
N GLY A 73 3.65 1.24 11.80
CA GLY A 73 4.83 1.90 12.38
C GLY A 73 6.14 1.22 11.97
N SER A 74 6.16 -0.11 11.90
CA SER A 74 7.34 -0.87 11.42
C SER A 74 7.65 -0.58 9.95
N ILE A 75 6.63 -0.61 9.08
CA ILE A 75 6.75 -0.32 7.65
C ILE A 75 7.31 1.09 7.44
N VAL A 76 6.74 2.09 8.11
CA VAL A 76 7.19 3.49 7.99
C VAL A 76 8.63 3.65 8.44
N ARG A 77 9.01 3.10 9.61
CA ARG A 77 10.42 3.16 10.08
C ARG A 77 11.37 2.45 9.12
N SER A 78 10.96 1.30 8.57
CA SER A 78 11.76 0.57 7.59
C SER A 78 12.00 1.40 6.33
N TYR A 79 10.92 1.99 5.78
CA TYR A 79 11.01 2.88 4.62
C TYR A 79 11.89 4.10 4.90
N MET A 80 11.76 4.72 6.07
CA MET A 80 12.56 5.88 6.48
C MET A 80 14.05 5.59 6.67
N ARG A 81 14.44 4.32 6.86
CA ARG A 81 15.85 3.90 6.96
C ARG A 81 16.45 3.52 5.61
N GLN A 82 15.64 3.33 4.59
CA GLN A 82 16.10 2.93 3.27
C GLN A 82 16.86 4.08 2.59
N GLU A 83 18.06 3.80 2.06
CA GLU A 83 18.94 4.81 1.46
C GLU A 83 18.37 5.38 0.16
N ASN A 84 17.75 4.54 -0.66
CA ASN A 84 17.19 4.90 -1.96
C ASN A 84 15.69 5.25 -1.93
N ARG A 85 15.16 5.65 -0.76
CA ARG A 85 13.74 6.03 -0.62
C ARG A 85 13.42 7.29 -1.45
N GLN A 86 12.31 7.28 -2.17
CA GLN A 86 11.89 8.42 -2.98
C GLN A 86 10.81 9.26 -2.26
N MET A 87 11.25 10.15 -1.36
CA MET A 87 10.33 10.93 -0.52
C MET A 87 9.41 11.85 -1.33
N GLU A 88 9.91 12.49 -2.39
CA GLU A 88 9.09 13.35 -3.25
C GLU A 88 7.97 12.55 -3.93
N ARG A 89 8.29 11.35 -4.43
CA ARG A 89 7.32 10.45 -5.07
C ARG A 89 6.28 9.95 -4.07
N LEU A 90 6.69 9.60 -2.84
CA LEU A 90 5.75 9.24 -1.77
C LEU A 90 4.78 10.38 -1.44
N LEU A 91 5.29 11.60 -1.25
CA LEU A 91 4.43 12.75 -0.92
C LEU A 91 3.50 13.10 -2.09
N ALA A 92 3.95 12.98 -3.33
CA ALA A 92 3.12 13.15 -4.52
C ALA A 92 1.95 12.14 -4.54
N TYR A 93 2.21 10.85 -4.23
CA TYR A 93 1.13 9.88 -4.08
C TYR A 93 0.18 10.23 -2.95
N ALA A 94 0.71 10.58 -1.78
CA ALA A 94 -0.10 10.91 -0.62
C ALA A 94 -1.09 12.05 -0.92
N ASP A 95 -0.64 13.08 -1.64
CA ASP A 95 -1.47 14.21 -2.04
C ASP A 95 -2.48 13.82 -3.13
N ALA A 96 -2.06 13.08 -4.17
CA ALA A 96 -2.96 12.58 -5.23
C ALA A 96 -4.08 11.68 -4.66
N MET A 97 -3.75 10.87 -3.65
CA MET A 97 -4.67 10.01 -2.92
C MET A 97 -5.52 10.72 -1.87
N ARG A 98 -5.26 12.02 -1.61
CA ARG A 98 -5.89 12.82 -0.56
C ARG A 98 -5.67 12.28 0.86
N VAL A 99 -4.54 11.61 1.09
CA VAL A 99 -4.07 11.12 2.40
C VAL A 99 -2.85 11.88 2.91
N GLY A 100 -2.46 12.96 2.22
CA GLY A 100 -1.26 13.74 2.51
C GLY A 100 -1.10 14.18 3.98
N LYS A 101 -2.20 14.55 4.66
CA LYS A 101 -2.15 14.94 6.07
C LYS A 101 -1.73 13.78 6.97
N ILE A 102 -2.43 12.65 6.88
CA ILE A 102 -2.16 11.49 7.74
C ILE A 102 -0.80 10.84 7.42
N VAL A 103 -0.37 10.88 6.16
CA VAL A 103 0.94 10.37 5.75
C VAL A 103 2.06 11.21 6.37
N ARG A 104 2.01 12.55 6.24
CA ARG A 104 3.04 13.42 6.82
C ARG A 104 3.18 13.24 8.33
N THR A 105 2.06 13.23 9.06
CA THR A 105 2.06 12.94 10.50
C THR A 105 2.74 11.61 10.82
N LYS A 106 2.39 10.54 10.08
CA LYS A 106 2.97 9.22 10.34
C LYS A 106 4.45 9.14 10.00
N LEU A 107 4.90 9.84 8.97
CA LEU A 107 6.33 9.92 8.63
C LEU A 107 7.14 10.66 9.69
N GLU A 108 6.58 11.70 10.32
CA GLU A 108 7.22 12.41 11.43
C GLU A 108 7.41 11.51 12.65
N GLU A 109 6.36 10.78 13.05
CA GLU A 109 6.44 9.75 14.12
C GLU A 109 7.45 8.64 13.81
N GLY A 110 7.72 8.38 12.52
CA GLY A 110 8.66 7.35 12.09
C GLY A 110 10.14 7.81 12.02
N LYS A 111 10.43 9.09 12.27
CA LYS A 111 11.80 9.60 12.36
C LYS A 111 12.44 9.34 13.72
N GLU A 112 11.63 9.13 14.75
CA GLU A 112 12.02 8.73 16.11
C GLU A 112 12.33 7.23 16.20
#